data_AF-A0A1H3R8U1-F1
#
_entry.id   AF-A0A1H3R8U1-F1
#
_cell.length_a   1.000
_cell.length_b   1.000
_cell.length_c   1.000
_cell.angle_alpha   90.00
_cell.angle_beta   90.00
_cell.angle_gamma   90.00
#
_symmetry.space_group_name_H-M   'P 1'
#
loop_
_entity.id
_entity.type
_entity.pdbx_description
1 polymer ?
#
loop_
_entity_poly.entity_id
_entity_poly.type
_entity_poly.pdbx_seq_one_letter_code
_entity_poly.pdbx_strand_id
1 'polypeptide(L)'
;MIICTACGATNGDDDQFCGACGEFLRWDAGAGTSTGGAGDRAPAGRPADDGPPAGRPAEGRPAVDTRVGTGPDAGARASAAGPGTDAGPLPPTVDVPTSVAASTRGDTHRSDADVPPRQPTDGSGTGDRAGGGAQPAPRQPGPPERRGQGSGPEPVPVESVDPAARPPVARLVCPACAVNNDPGRRFCRACGTQLSAPAAVAPRRTWWQRWWDRLRRRAPRRSRREERRASRAARRSLLIVLVLCLVGVLAVTGPPLARRALEAVRDRTEDPTPLVPASVAASSEAPGAAAAKLTDGANNRYWAPNGKAVDAWVEGRFNEPVRLLTVVITPGVGPRRQAFLAGGRPRGLTVVTVAADGKQQKTDIELRDEPGEQHFEVEASKVVRIRLVVRSTYGPGLIPSVAIGEAEFFGRR
;
A
#
# COMPACT_ATOMS: atom_id res chain seq x y z
N MET A 1 22.41 31.29 -0.14
CA MET A 1 23.10 30.00 -0.15
C MET A 1 22.59 29.14 0.99
N ILE A 2 22.46 27.82 0.78
CA ILE A 2 21.94 26.85 1.75
C ILE A 2 23.10 26.04 2.34
N ILE A 3 23.14 25.91 3.67
CA ILE A 3 24.13 25.07 4.36
C ILE A 3 23.49 23.71 4.65
N CYS A 4 24.12 22.63 4.19
CA CYS A 4 23.68 21.27 4.47
C CYS A 4 23.83 20.96 5.96
N THR A 5 22.73 20.57 6.63
CA THR A 5 22.73 20.22 8.05
C THR A 5 23.45 18.91 8.35
N ALA A 6 23.54 18.01 7.37
CA ALA A 6 24.21 16.71 7.53
C ALA A 6 25.74 16.80 7.41
N CYS A 7 26.29 17.68 6.55
CA CYS A 7 27.73 17.72 6.30
C CYS A 7 28.37 19.12 6.30
N GLY A 8 27.59 20.18 6.50
CA GLY A 8 28.10 21.57 6.58
C GLY A 8 28.50 22.19 5.23
N ALA A 9 28.35 21.48 4.10
CA ALA A 9 28.68 22.02 2.79
C ALA A 9 27.71 23.14 2.38
N THR A 10 28.25 24.16 1.70
CA THR A 10 27.48 25.29 1.17
C THR A 10 27.02 24.98 -0.25
N ASN A 11 25.74 25.18 -0.53
CA ASN A 11 25.08 24.92 -1.80
C ASN A 11 24.36 26.18 -2.30
N GLY A 12 24.06 26.22 -3.60
CA GLY A 12 23.26 27.28 -4.22
C GLY A 12 21.83 27.29 -3.67
N ASP A 13 21.14 28.43 -3.77
CA ASP A 13 19.77 28.58 -3.27
C ASP A 13 18.73 27.75 -4.05
N ASP A 14 19.09 27.33 -5.26
CA ASP A 14 18.25 26.48 -6.13
C ASP A 14 18.63 24.99 -6.07
N ASP A 15 19.68 24.61 -5.31
CA ASP A 15 20.13 23.22 -5.22
C ASP A 15 19.16 22.38 -4.38
N GLN A 16 18.59 21.34 -4.99
CA GLN A 16 17.67 20.43 -4.30
C GLN A 16 18.39 19.36 -3.46
N PHE A 17 19.64 19.06 -3.78
CA PHE A 17 20.46 18.07 -3.11
C PHE A 17 21.85 18.65 -2.84
N CYS A 18 22.45 18.25 -1.72
CA CYS A 18 23.80 18.66 -1.37
C CYS A 18 24.83 18.01 -2.30
N GLY A 19 25.62 18.83 -3.01
CA GLY A 19 26.64 18.33 -3.95
C GLY A 19 27.76 17.51 -3.29
N ALA A 20 27.96 17.66 -1.98
CA ALA A 20 29.00 16.95 -1.23
C ALA A 20 28.57 15.57 -0.66
N CYS A 21 27.31 15.40 -0.24
CA CYS A 21 26.86 14.19 0.46
C CYS A 21 25.55 13.59 -0.08
N GLY A 22 24.87 14.26 -1.00
CA GLY A 22 23.62 13.79 -1.60
C GLY A 22 22.37 13.98 -0.73
N GLU A 23 22.48 14.61 0.45
CA GLU A 23 21.33 14.89 1.31
C GLU A 23 20.36 15.87 0.66
N PHE A 24 19.06 15.67 0.85
CA PHE A 24 18.02 16.50 0.25
C PHE A 24 17.80 17.79 1.05
N LEU A 25 17.74 18.94 0.36
CA LEU A 25 17.82 20.26 0.99
C LEU A 25 16.48 21.01 1.11
N ARG A 26 15.36 20.58 0.48
CA ARG A 26 14.10 21.37 0.49
C ARG A 26 12.79 20.59 0.59
N TRP A 27 11.83 21.06 1.38
CA TRP A 27 10.40 20.71 1.28
C TRP A 27 9.64 21.92 0.71
N ASP A 28 8.78 21.72 -0.29
CA ASP A 28 8.04 22.81 -0.95
C ASP A 28 6.90 23.34 -0.05
N ALA A 29 6.85 24.66 0.15
CA ALA A 29 5.62 25.42 0.33
C ALA A 29 5.73 26.69 -0.51
N GLY A 30 5.19 26.64 -1.73
CA GLY A 30 4.97 27.82 -2.55
C GLY A 30 3.65 28.49 -2.18
N ALA A 31 3.73 29.75 -1.75
CA ALA A 31 2.72 30.77 -2.01
C ALA A 31 3.35 32.15 -1.82
N GLY A 32 3.94 32.69 -2.89
CA GLY A 32 4.22 34.11 -2.96
C GLY A 32 2.92 34.87 -3.18
N THR A 33 2.59 35.80 -2.29
CA THR A 33 1.93 37.05 -2.67
C THR A 33 2.49 38.15 -1.79
N SER A 34 3.29 39.01 -2.41
CA SER A 34 3.78 40.25 -1.84
C SER A 34 2.69 41.32 -1.93
N THR A 35 2.39 41.99 -0.81
CA THR A 35 2.13 43.44 -0.77
C THR A 35 2.15 43.95 0.67
N GLY A 36 3.19 44.75 1.00
CA GLY A 36 3.07 45.98 1.76
C GLY A 36 3.04 45.92 3.30
N GLY A 37 4.05 46.55 3.93
CA GLY A 37 3.87 47.27 5.19
C GLY A 37 4.93 47.00 6.27
N ALA A 38 6.04 47.75 6.21
CA ALA A 38 6.98 47.89 7.32
C ALA A 38 6.44 48.82 8.42
N GLY A 39 6.75 48.52 9.68
CA GLY A 39 6.52 49.41 10.83
C GLY A 39 7.04 48.80 12.13
N ASP A 40 8.17 49.33 12.62
CA ASP A 40 8.99 48.90 13.76
C ASP A 40 8.30 48.89 15.14
N ARG A 41 8.62 47.88 15.98
CA ARG A 41 9.41 48.00 17.25
C ARG A 41 9.32 46.73 18.12
N ALA A 42 10.40 46.50 18.86
CA ALA A 42 10.77 45.30 19.62
C ALA A 42 10.19 45.26 21.07
N PRO A 43 10.68 44.41 22.02
CA PRO A 43 9.94 43.27 22.55
C PRO A 43 9.67 43.33 24.07
N ALA A 44 8.63 42.66 24.57
CA ALA A 44 8.56 42.15 25.97
C ALA A 44 7.26 41.39 26.24
N GLY A 45 7.35 40.32 27.05
CA GLY A 45 6.27 39.89 27.93
C GLY A 45 5.70 38.49 27.69
N ARG A 46 6.10 37.52 28.53
CA ARG A 46 5.23 36.40 28.93
C ARG A 46 4.05 36.96 29.76
N PRO A 47 2.88 36.31 29.72
CA PRO A 47 2.35 35.62 30.90
C PRO A 47 1.87 34.20 30.53
N ALA A 48 2.12 33.15 31.33
CA ALA A 48 1.46 32.77 32.58
C ALA A 48 0.05 32.20 32.36
N ASP A 49 -0.08 30.91 32.73
CA ASP A 49 -1.32 30.17 32.93
C ASP A 49 -2.26 30.91 33.90
N ASP A 50 -3.56 30.84 33.65
CA ASP A 50 -4.59 30.90 34.70
C ASP A 50 -5.84 30.09 34.28
N GLY A 51 -6.33 29.30 35.24
CA GLY A 51 -7.40 28.32 35.10
C GLY A 51 -8.85 28.88 35.03
N PRO A 52 -9.86 28.02 35.21
CA PRO A 52 -11.22 28.24 34.74
C PRO A 52 -12.10 29.01 35.75
N PRO A 53 -13.16 29.72 35.30
CA PRO A 53 -14.10 30.34 36.22
C PRO A 53 -15.32 29.44 36.52
N ALA A 54 -15.74 29.45 37.78
CA ALA A 54 -17.00 28.89 38.27
C ALA A 54 -17.83 29.94 39.03
N GLY A 55 -19.16 29.96 38.78
CA GLY A 55 -20.25 30.54 39.61
C GLY A 55 -20.49 32.06 39.43
N ARG A 56 -21.71 32.62 39.41
CA ARG A 56 -23.06 32.26 39.97
C ARG A 56 -24.09 33.41 39.57
N PRO A 57 -25.35 33.53 40.04
CA PRO A 57 -26.60 32.73 39.82
C PRO A 57 -27.90 33.54 39.42
N ALA A 58 -28.98 32.76 39.19
CA ALA A 58 -30.43 32.96 39.48
C ALA A 58 -31.35 33.86 38.60
N GLU A 59 -32.40 33.25 38.01
CA GLU A 59 -33.84 33.47 38.30
C GLU A 59 -34.77 32.66 37.36
N GLY A 60 -35.96 32.25 37.85
CA GLY A 60 -37.12 31.93 37.01
C GLY A 60 -37.69 30.50 37.06
N ARG A 61 -38.61 30.24 38.00
CA ARG A 61 -39.53 29.09 38.06
C ARG A 61 -40.90 29.50 37.51
N PRO A 62 -41.76 28.57 37.05
CA PRO A 62 -43.11 28.56 37.62
C PRO A 62 -43.68 27.16 37.95
N ALA A 63 -44.70 27.20 38.82
CA ALA A 63 -45.53 26.13 39.38
C ALA A 63 -46.43 25.44 38.32
N VAL A 64 -46.65 24.12 38.35
CA VAL A 64 -47.75 23.37 39.05
C VAL A 64 -49.14 24.00 38.90
N ASP A 65 -50.03 23.27 38.22
CA ASP A 65 -51.47 23.38 38.39
C ASP A 65 -52.07 22.00 38.67
N THR A 66 -52.92 21.92 39.69
CA THR A 66 -53.52 20.70 40.25
C THR A 66 -55.02 20.77 40.00
N ARG A 67 -55.66 19.66 39.57
CA ARG A 67 -57.10 19.46 39.79
C ARG A 67 -57.40 18.10 40.44
N VAL A 68 -57.99 18.23 41.62
CA VAL A 68 -58.78 17.32 42.46
C VAL A 68 -60.01 16.80 41.67
N GLY A 69 -60.63 15.64 41.89
CA GLY A 69 -60.52 14.54 42.86
C GLY A 69 -61.78 13.65 42.80
N THR A 70 -61.77 12.49 43.48
CA THR A 70 -62.86 11.83 44.27
C THR A 70 -62.49 10.35 44.53
N GLY A 71 -62.38 9.95 45.80
CA GLY A 71 -62.41 8.53 46.28
C GLY A 71 -63.84 8.10 46.61
N PRO A 72 -64.12 7.12 47.53
CA PRO A 72 -63.26 6.20 48.32
C PRO A 72 -63.67 4.70 48.20
N ASP A 73 -62.90 3.72 48.70
CA ASP A 73 -63.12 2.91 49.94
C ASP A 73 -62.26 1.62 49.75
N ALA A 74 -61.80 0.80 50.70
CA ALA A 74 -61.62 0.79 52.15
C ALA A 74 -60.87 -0.54 52.51
N GLY A 75 -60.19 -0.59 53.66
CA GLY A 75 -59.76 -1.83 54.38
C GLY A 75 -58.30 -2.26 54.12
N ALA A 76 -57.28 -2.05 54.97
CA ALA A 76 -57.06 -2.16 56.42
C ALA A 76 -56.59 -3.55 56.93
N ARG A 77 -55.51 -3.48 57.73
CA ARG A 77 -54.91 -4.41 58.74
C ARG A 77 -53.78 -5.33 58.23
N ALA A 78 -52.51 -5.28 58.68
CA ALA A 78 -51.82 -5.02 59.98
C ALA A 78 -51.47 -6.29 60.79
N SER A 79 -50.17 -6.50 61.05
CA SER A 79 -49.48 -6.96 62.30
C SER A 79 -48.02 -7.35 61.94
N ALA A 80 -46.95 -6.70 62.43
CA ALA A 80 -46.35 -6.72 63.80
C ALA A 80 -45.80 -8.13 64.17
N ALA A 81 -44.63 -8.38 64.78
CA ALA A 81 -43.58 -7.65 65.49
C ALA A 81 -42.28 -8.53 65.46
N GLY A 82 -41.03 -8.03 65.60
CA GLY A 82 -40.36 -7.72 66.87
C GLY A 82 -39.08 -8.57 67.10
N PRO A 83 -38.16 -8.24 68.05
CA PRO A 83 -36.76 -7.86 67.75
C PRO A 83 -35.62 -8.52 68.61
N GLY A 84 -34.35 -8.12 68.41
CA GLY A 84 -33.20 -8.23 69.36
C GLY A 84 -31.80 -8.37 68.71
N THR A 85 -30.95 -7.31 68.66
CA THR A 85 -29.71 -7.01 69.46
C THR A 85 -28.49 -7.93 69.14
N ASP A 86 -27.25 -7.50 68.87
CA ASP A 86 -26.32 -6.66 69.66
C ASP A 86 -25.02 -6.23 68.90
N ALA A 87 -24.21 -5.39 69.56
CA ALA A 87 -23.10 -4.52 69.11
C ALA A 87 -21.70 -5.15 68.78
N GLY A 88 -20.80 -4.35 68.15
CA GLY A 88 -19.38 -4.65 67.76
C GLY A 88 -18.34 -4.68 68.90
N PRO A 89 -16.98 -4.55 68.72
CA PRO A 89 -16.18 -3.95 67.62
C PRO A 89 -14.88 -4.73 67.17
N LEU A 90 -14.01 -4.04 66.38
CA LEU A 90 -12.73 -4.33 65.63
C LEU A 90 -11.53 -5.07 66.36
N PRO A 91 -10.28 -5.15 65.79
CA PRO A 91 -9.61 -6.28 65.13
C PRO A 91 -8.35 -6.79 65.91
N PRO A 92 -7.47 -7.62 65.30
CA PRO A 92 -6.03 -7.42 65.55
C PRO A 92 -5.12 -7.45 64.31
N THR A 93 -4.06 -6.66 64.40
CA THR A 93 -2.84 -6.55 63.58
C THR A 93 -1.67 -7.30 64.21
N VAL A 94 -0.86 -8.05 63.44
CA VAL A 94 0.62 -8.27 63.51
C VAL A 94 0.98 -9.36 62.46
N ASP A 95 2.12 -9.46 61.78
CA ASP A 95 3.45 -8.83 61.88
C ASP A 95 4.17 -8.92 60.51
N VAL A 96 5.00 -7.91 60.22
CA VAL A 96 6.02 -7.91 59.17
C VAL A 96 7.37 -8.14 59.84
N PRO A 97 8.28 -8.97 59.30
CA PRO A 97 9.70 -8.80 59.55
C PRO A 97 10.36 -7.99 58.42
N THR A 98 10.93 -6.84 58.82
CA THR A 98 11.93 -6.08 58.08
C THR A 98 13.31 -6.40 58.66
N SER A 99 14.27 -6.77 57.81
CA SER A 99 15.73 -6.57 58.00
C SER A 99 16.31 -6.31 56.58
N VAL A 100 16.73 -5.12 56.14
CA VAL A 100 17.92 -4.28 56.49
C VAL A 100 19.17 -5.14 56.78
N ALA A 101 20.36 -4.99 56.18
CA ALA A 101 21.00 -3.82 55.59
C ALA A 101 22.22 -4.18 54.69
N ALA A 102 22.55 -3.24 53.78
CA ALA A 102 23.89 -2.70 53.40
C ALA A 102 24.99 -3.66 52.90
N SER A 103 25.96 -3.30 52.04
CA SER A 103 26.51 -2.05 51.49
C SER A 103 27.45 -2.53 50.35
N THR A 104 27.69 -1.86 49.24
CA THR A 104 28.60 -0.70 49.15
C THR A 104 28.48 0.02 47.79
N ARG A 105 28.74 1.32 47.84
CA ARG A 105 28.94 2.25 46.71
C ARG A 105 30.27 2.00 45.99
N GLY A 106 30.36 2.45 44.74
CA GLY A 106 31.62 2.63 44.03
C GLY A 106 31.42 3.38 42.71
N ASP A 107 31.57 4.70 42.77
CA ASP A 107 31.51 5.66 41.68
C ASP A 107 32.68 5.57 40.68
N THR A 108 32.39 5.97 39.43
CA THR A 108 33.21 6.78 38.50
C THR A 108 34.49 6.24 37.81
N HIS A 109 34.43 6.36 36.47
CA HIS A 109 35.43 6.89 35.51
C HIS A 109 36.79 6.21 35.25
N ARG A 110 36.93 5.82 33.97
CA ARG A 110 37.90 6.33 32.96
C ARG A 110 39.21 5.55 32.69
N SER A 111 39.40 5.27 31.38
CA SER A 111 40.66 5.12 30.59
C SER A 111 41.51 3.87 30.86
N ASP A 112 42.17 3.19 29.90
CA ASP A 112 42.73 3.49 28.57
C ASP A 112 42.61 2.22 27.67
N ALA A 113 42.22 2.27 26.40
CA ALA A 113 43.01 2.57 25.18
C ALA A 113 44.13 1.56 24.86
N ASP A 114 44.00 0.85 23.72
CA ASP A 114 45.14 0.69 22.80
C ASP A 114 44.70 0.31 21.37
N VAL A 115 44.90 1.28 20.46
CA VAL A 115 45.16 1.13 19.03
C VAL A 115 46.46 1.91 18.81
N PRO A 116 47.43 1.40 18.04
CA PRO A 116 48.12 2.30 17.11
C PRO A 116 48.70 1.59 15.86
N PRO A 117 49.39 2.30 14.93
CA PRO A 117 49.26 3.69 14.46
C PRO A 117 49.25 3.76 12.88
N ARG A 118 49.05 4.87 12.17
CA ARG A 118 49.84 6.12 12.12
C ARG A 118 49.10 7.26 11.40
N GLN A 119 49.43 8.46 11.80
CA GLN A 119 49.09 9.79 11.28
C GLN A 119 50.46 10.50 10.96
N PRO A 120 50.54 11.81 10.62
CA PRO A 120 50.09 12.58 9.45
C PRO A 120 51.25 13.42 8.85
N THR A 121 51.00 14.27 7.84
CA THR A 121 51.40 15.70 7.88
C THR A 121 50.61 16.53 6.87
N ASP A 122 50.04 17.62 7.38
CA ASP A 122 49.58 18.81 6.69
C ASP A 122 50.73 19.66 6.11
N GLY A 123 50.41 20.65 5.27
CA GLY A 123 51.10 21.95 5.36
C GLY A 123 51.45 22.67 4.06
N SER A 124 50.51 23.50 3.59
CA SER A 124 50.67 24.94 3.26
C SER A 124 51.61 25.42 2.14
N GLY A 125 51.09 26.31 1.28
CA GLY A 125 51.91 27.30 0.56
C GLY A 125 51.28 27.91 -0.70
N THR A 126 50.50 28.97 -0.53
CA THR A 126 49.96 29.87 -1.57
C THR A 126 50.95 30.98 -1.98
N GLY A 127 50.89 31.43 -3.25
CA GLY A 127 51.45 32.69 -3.79
C GLY A 127 52.81 32.53 -4.50
N ASP A 128 53.14 33.10 -5.66
CA ASP A 128 52.55 34.18 -6.46
C ASP A 128 53.10 34.14 -7.92
N ARG A 129 52.49 34.95 -8.79
CA ARG A 129 52.67 35.18 -10.25
C ARG A 129 54.07 35.06 -10.88
N ALA A 130 54.13 34.52 -12.12
CA ALA A 130 54.33 35.27 -13.38
C ALA A 130 54.61 34.36 -14.61
N GLY A 131 54.01 34.68 -15.77
CA GLY A 131 54.67 34.54 -17.08
C GLY A 131 54.17 33.48 -18.07
N GLY A 132 53.44 33.93 -19.11
CA GLY A 132 53.80 33.62 -20.50
C GLY A 132 53.21 32.38 -21.21
N GLY A 133 52.16 32.62 -21.99
CA GLY A 133 52.20 32.36 -23.44
C GLY A 133 51.84 30.97 -24.01
N ALA A 134 50.97 31.02 -25.03
CA ALA A 134 50.76 30.07 -26.12
C ALA A 134 49.77 28.90 -25.92
N GLN A 135 48.57 29.12 -26.47
CA GLN A 135 47.54 28.12 -26.74
C GLN A 135 47.68 27.59 -28.18
N PRO A 136 47.77 26.26 -28.43
CA PRO A 136 47.72 25.72 -29.79
C PRO A 136 46.29 25.47 -30.29
N ALA A 137 46.06 25.84 -31.55
CA ALA A 137 44.81 25.79 -32.31
C ALA A 137 44.46 24.38 -32.87
N PRO A 138 43.20 24.12 -33.30
CA PRO A 138 42.73 22.81 -33.75
C PRO A 138 43.23 22.41 -35.15
N ARG A 139 43.46 21.10 -35.38
CA ARG A 139 43.89 20.51 -36.66
C ARG A 139 42.75 19.78 -37.38
N GLN A 140 42.63 19.98 -38.71
CA GLN A 140 41.74 19.23 -39.61
C GLN A 140 42.34 17.89 -40.09
N PRO A 141 41.52 16.86 -40.39
CA PRO A 141 41.97 15.63 -41.06
C PRO A 141 42.10 15.77 -42.60
N GLY A 142 43.16 15.18 -43.17
CA GLY A 142 43.45 15.20 -44.62
C GLY A 142 42.72 14.11 -45.43
N PRO A 143 42.77 14.19 -46.78
CA PRO A 143 42.02 13.32 -47.70
C PRO A 143 42.70 11.96 -47.98
N PRO A 144 41.93 10.89 -48.29
CA PRO A 144 42.48 9.55 -48.50
C PRO A 144 43.02 9.28 -49.92
N GLU A 145 44.18 8.62 -49.97
CA GLU A 145 44.89 8.16 -51.18
C GLU A 145 44.29 6.90 -51.83
N ARG A 146 44.41 6.82 -53.17
CA ARG A 146 44.07 5.65 -53.99
C ARG A 146 45.28 4.71 -54.14
N ARG A 147 45.07 3.43 -53.87
CA ARG A 147 45.83 2.27 -54.40
C ARG A 147 44.78 1.35 -55.04
N GLY A 148 44.97 0.68 -56.18
CA GLY A 148 46.12 0.37 -57.02
C GLY A 148 45.71 -0.95 -57.70
N GLN A 149 45.50 -0.94 -59.02
CA GLN A 149 44.99 -2.08 -59.80
C GLN A 149 46.04 -3.20 -59.85
N GLY A 150 45.67 -4.38 -59.36
CA GLY A 150 46.48 -5.60 -59.45
C GLY A 150 46.02 -6.47 -60.62
N SER A 151 46.97 -6.77 -61.50
CA SER A 151 46.93 -7.68 -62.65
C SER A 151 46.50 -9.10 -62.28
N GLY A 152 45.56 -9.66 -63.05
CA GLY A 152 45.08 -11.04 -62.91
C GLY A 152 46.03 -12.08 -63.54
N PRO A 153 45.94 -13.35 -63.11
CA PRO A 153 46.59 -14.47 -63.77
C PRO A 153 45.75 -15.03 -64.93
N GLU A 154 46.42 -15.37 -66.02
CA GLU A 154 45.90 -15.94 -67.26
C GLU A 154 45.45 -17.41 -67.07
N PRO A 155 44.20 -17.78 -67.40
CA PRO A 155 43.76 -19.18 -67.36
C PRO A 155 44.01 -19.92 -68.68
N VAL A 156 44.60 -21.11 -68.49
CA VAL A 156 45.04 -22.16 -69.42
C VAL A 156 43.91 -22.69 -70.31
N PRO A 157 44.18 -23.15 -71.56
CA PRO A 157 43.15 -23.70 -72.45
C PRO A 157 42.56 -25.00 -71.89
N VAL A 158 41.23 -25.05 -71.71
CA VAL A 158 40.51 -26.27 -71.35
C VAL A 158 39.88 -26.88 -72.60
N GLU A 159 40.21 -28.14 -72.77
CA GLU A 159 39.84 -29.09 -73.82
C GLU A 159 38.33 -29.24 -74.00
N SER A 160 37.92 -29.44 -75.25
CA SER A 160 36.54 -29.57 -75.74
C SER A 160 35.84 -30.82 -75.20
N VAL A 161 34.67 -30.64 -74.57
CA VAL A 161 33.74 -31.73 -74.24
C VAL A 161 32.68 -31.86 -75.34
N ASP A 162 32.52 -33.08 -75.85
CA ASP A 162 31.53 -33.45 -76.87
C ASP A 162 30.07 -33.10 -76.48
N PRO A 163 29.27 -32.54 -77.40
CA PRO A 163 27.92 -32.04 -77.12
C PRO A 163 26.87 -33.13 -77.35
N ALA A 164 26.58 -33.94 -76.35
CA ALA A 164 25.44 -34.87 -76.42
C ALA A 164 24.71 -35.02 -75.08
N ALA A 165 23.94 -33.98 -74.70
CA ALA A 165 22.66 -34.08 -73.96
C ALA A 165 22.18 -32.66 -73.57
N ARG A 166 21.67 -31.88 -74.54
CA ARG A 166 20.86 -30.68 -74.22
C ARG A 166 19.38 -31.06 -74.33
N PRO A 167 18.56 -30.88 -73.28
CA PRO A 167 17.12 -31.16 -73.37
C PRO A 167 16.48 -30.29 -74.47
N PRO A 168 15.39 -30.76 -75.12
CA PRO A 168 14.74 -29.99 -76.18
C PRO A 168 14.15 -28.69 -75.60
N VAL A 169 14.76 -27.56 -75.94
CA VAL A 169 14.24 -26.23 -75.57
C VAL A 169 12.89 -26.02 -76.24
N ALA A 170 11.85 -25.72 -75.45
CA ALA A 170 10.54 -25.36 -75.97
C ALA A 170 10.67 -24.13 -76.88
N ARG A 171 10.36 -24.26 -78.17
CA ARG A 171 10.59 -23.21 -79.18
C ARG A 171 9.41 -22.23 -79.21
N LEU A 172 9.70 -20.93 -79.14
CA LEU A 172 8.72 -19.85 -79.24
C LEU A 172 8.55 -19.43 -80.70
N VAL A 173 7.42 -19.80 -81.31
CA VAL A 173 7.13 -19.50 -82.72
C VAL A 173 6.64 -18.05 -82.85
N CYS A 174 7.24 -17.29 -83.78
CA CYS A 174 6.79 -15.92 -84.06
C CYS A 174 5.40 -15.92 -84.73
N PRO A 175 4.42 -15.17 -84.22
CA PRO A 175 3.09 -15.13 -84.84
C PRO A 175 3.05 -14.43 -86.20
N ALA A 176 4.02 -13.54 -86.49
CA ALA A 176 4.03 -12.75 -87.72
C ALA A 176 4.73 -13.45 -88.90
N CYS A 177 5.81 -14.20 -88.64
CA CYS A 177 6.60 -14.83 -89.71
C CYS A 177 6.89 -16.33 -89.49
N ALA A 178 6.28 -16.95 -88.48
CA ALA A 178 6.42 -18.36 -88.11
C ALA A 178 7.86 -18.83 -87.77
N VAL A 179 8.83 -17.93 -87.66
CA VAL A 179 10.21 -18.31 -87.30
C VAL A 179 10.27 -18.76 -85.83
N ASN A 180 10.93 -19.89 -85.60
CA ASN A 180 11.26 -20.38 -84.26
C ASN A 180 12.31 -19.50 -83.58
N ASN A 181 12.03 -19.13 -82.33
CA ASN A 181 12.91 -18.35 -81.45
C ASN A 181 13.14 -19.11 -80.14
N ASP A 182 14.23 -18.80 -79.45
CA ASP A 182 14.46 -19.27 -78.10
C ASP A 182 13.39 -18.73 -77.14
N PRO A 183 12.93 -19.53 -76.15
CA PRO A 183 11.82 -19.17 -75.27
C PRO A 183 12.09 -17.95 -74.37
N GLY A 184 13.35 -17.50 -74.26
CA GLY A 184 13.73 -16.28 -73.53
C GLY A 184 13.72 -15.00 -74.36
N ARG A 185 13.44 -15.05 -75.68
CA ARG A 185 13.47 -13.85 -76.54
C ARG A 185 12.17 -13.07 -76.47
N ARG A 186 12.30 -11.75 -76.29
CA ARG A 186 11.17 -10.80 -76.30
C ARG A 186 10.81 -10.31 -77.71
N PHE A 187 11.70 -10.51 -78.69
CA PHE A 187 11.53 -10.10 -80.08
C PHE A 187 11.98 -11.22 -81.02
N CYS A 188 11.31 -11.34 -82.16
CA CYS A 188 11.63 -12.32 -83.19
C CYS A 188 12.98 -12.01 -83.82
N ARG A 189 13.82 -13.05 -83.95
CA ARG A 189 15.16 -12.95 -84.53
C ARG A 189 15.19 -12.61 -86.02
N ALA A 190 14.08 -12.82 -86.74
CA ALA A 190 14.00 -12.62 -88.19
C ALA A 190 13.31 -11.31 -88.56
N CYS A 191 12.13 -11.03 -87.99
CA CYS A 191 11.32 -9.87 -88.39
C CYS A 191 11.16 -8.81 -87.29
N GLY A 192 11.76 -9.00 -86.11
CA GLY A 192 11.69 -8.04 -84.99
C GLY A 192 10.34 -7.96 -84.26
N THR A 193 9.33 -8.75 -84.64
CA THR A 193 8.01 -8.76 -83.97
C THR A 193 8.15 -9.12 -82.48
N GLN A 194 7.47 -8.39 -81.59
CA GLN A 194 7.47 -8.72 -80.16
C GLN A 194 6.81 -10.09 -79.91
N LEU A 195 7.53 -10.95 -79.21
CA LEU A 195 7.04 -12.24 -78.76
C LEU A 195 6.53 -12.04 -77.34
N SER A 196 5.25 -11.72 -77.20
CA SER A 196 4.64 -11.44 -75.90
C SER A 196 4.69 -12.69 -75.03
N ALA A 197 5.42 -12.65 -73.92
CA ALA A 197 5.20 -13.62 -72.84
C ALA A 197 3.76 -13.47 -72.36
N PRO A 198 2.98 -14.56 -72.20
CA PRO A 198 1.61 -14.43 -71.72
C PRO A 198 1.63 -13.75 -70.35
N ALA A 199 0.86 -12.67 -70.22
CA ALA A 199 0.71 -11.95 -68.97
C ALA A 199 0.21 -12.95 -67.91
N ALA A 200 1.03 -13.20 -66.89
CA ALA A 200 0.64 -14.07 -65.78
C ALA A 200 -0.69 -13.55 -65.20
N VAL A 201 -1.71 -14.40 -65.21
CA VAL A 201 -3.01 -14.10 -64.61
C VAL A 201 -2.77 -13.70 -63.17
N ALA A 202 -3.06 -12.44 -62.83
CA ALA A 202 -2.89 -11.96 -61.47
C ALA A 202 -3.80 -12.78 -60.54
N PRO A 203 -3.28 -13.34 -59.43
CA PRO A 203 -4.10 -14.15 -58.53
C PRO A 203 -5.25 -13.32 -57.97
N ARG A 204 -6.44 -13.94 -57.84
CA ARG A 204 -7.63 -13.30 -57.26
C ARG A 204 -7.36 -12.98 -55.79
N ARG A 205 -7.06 -11.71 -55.50
CA ARG A 205 -6.84 -11.22 -54.12
C ARG A 205 -8.15 -11.09 -53.37
N THR A 206 -8.18 -11.59 -52.13
CA THR A 206 -9.32 -11.45 -51.21
C THR A 206 -9.49 -10.00 -50.74
N TRP A 207 -10.65 -9.68 -50.17
CA TRP A 207 -10.95 -8.33 -49.68
C TRP A 207 -9.98 -7.87 -48.59
N TRP A 208 -9.53 -8.77 -47.71
CA TRP A 208 -8.54 -8.46 -46.67
C TRP A 208 -7.15 -8.17 -47.28
N GLN A 209 -6.74 -8.94 -48.30
CA GLN A 209 -5.44 -8.75 -48.96
C GLN A 209 -5.38 -7.37 -49.63
N ARG A 210 -6.49 -6.97 -50.26
CA ARG A 210 -6.64 -5.64 -50.86
C ARG A 210 -6.58 -4.52 -49.82
N TRP A 211 -7.10 -4.77 -48.62
CA TRP A 211 -7.05 -3.81 -47.53
C TRP A 211 -5.63 -3.62 -46.99
N TRP A 212 -4.88 -4.69 -46.73
CA TRP A 212 -3.46 -4.57 -46.36
C TRP A 212 -2.60 -3.99 -47.47
N ASP A 213 -2.86 -4.33 -48.74
CA ASP A 213 -2.17 -3.69 -49.86
C ASP A 213 -2.39 -2.18 -49.86
N ARG A 214 -3.62 -1.74 -49.61
CA ARG A 214 -3.95 -0.31 -49.51
C ARG A 214 -3.24 0.36 -48.34
N LEU A 215 -3.08 -0.35 -47.22
CA LEU A 215 -2.33 0.16 -46.06
C LEU A 215 -0.81 0.20 -46.30
N ARG A 216 -0.28 -0.74 -47.09
CA ARG A 216 1.15 -0.85 -47.43
C ARG A 216 1.56 -0.03 -48.66
N ARG A 217 0.62 0.56 -49.40
CA ARG A 217 0.92 1.43 -50.54
C ARG A 217 1.76 2.61 -50.04
N ARG A 218 3.00 2.69 -50.53
CA ARG A 218 3.85 3.86 -50.34
C ARG A 218 3.13 5.07 -50.92
N ALA A 219 2.92 6.10 -50.10
CA ALA A 219 2.29 7.33 -50.55
C ALA A 219 3.11 7.94 -51.71
N PRO A 220 2.45 8.50 -52.75
CA PRO A 220 3.15 9.24 -53.79
C PRO A 220 3.97 10.37 -53.16
N ARG A 221 5.10 10.74 -53.79
CA ARG A 221 5.97 11.84 -53.31
C ARG A 221 5.13 13.10 -53.15
N ARG A 222 4.78 13.43 -51.91
CA ARG A 222 4.04 14.62 -51.53
C ARG A 222 5.01 15.78 -51.43
N SER A 223 4.55 17.00 -51.66
CA SER A 223 5.39 18.16 -51.41
C SER A 223 5.77 18.23 -49.92
N ARG A 224 6.94 18.80 -49.58
CA ARG A 224 7.40 18.96 -48.17
C ARG A 224 6.35 19.62 -47.26
N ARG A 225 5.47 20.47 -47.81
CA ARG A 225 4.36 21.12 -47.09
C ARG A 225 3.22 20.14 -46.78
N GLU A 226 2.86 19.29 -47.72
CA GLU A 226 1.83 18.25 -47.57
C GLU A 226 2.30 17.13 -46.64
N GLU A 227 3.58 16.76 -46.68
CA GLU A 227 4.18 15.80 -45.75
C GLU A 227 4.11 16.29 -44.30
N ARG A 228 4.40 17.58 -44.04
CA ARG A 228 4.28 18.20 -42.71
C ARG A 228 2.85 18.30 -42.20
N ARG A 229 1.85 18.41 -43.09
CA ARG A 229 0.42 18.41 -42.71
C ARG A 229 -0.07 16.97 -42.44
N ALA A 230 0.31 16.02 -43.29
CA ALA A 230 -0.02 14.61 -43.13
C ALA A 230 0.62 14.00 -41.87
N SER A 231 1.87 14.35 -41.56
CA SER A 231 2.54 13.87 -40.34
C SER A 231 1.91 14.44 -39.06
N ARG A 232 1.48 15.71 -39.07
CA ARG A 232 0.72 16.30 -37.97
C ARG A 232 -0.65 15.65 -37.81
N ALA A 233 -1.36 15.38 -38.91
CA ALA A 233 -2.63 14.65 -38.87
C ALA A 233 -2.44 13.22 -38.34
N ALA A 234 -1.44 12.48 -38.82
CA ALA A 234 -1.12 11.13 -38.36
C ALA A 234 -0.72 11.10 -36.87
N ARG A 235 0.11 12.05 -36.41
CA ARG A 235 0.44 12.19 -34.98
C ARG A 235 -0.80 12.49 -34.14
N ARG A 236 -1.69 13.37 -34.61
CA ARG A 236 -2.96 13.65 -33.91
C ARG A 236 -3.86 12.41 -33.85
N SER A 237 -4.00 11.68 -34.95
CA SER A 237 -4.77 10.44 -34.98
C SER A 237 -4.18 9.39 -34.03
N LEU A 238 -2.85 9.23 -34.01
CA LEU A 238 -2.17 8.33 -33.09
C LEU A 238 -2.41 8.73 -31.63
N LEU A 239 -2.31 10.03 -31.30
CA LEU A 239 -2.59 10.54 -29.96
C LEU A 239 -4.04 10.29 -29.55
N ILE A 240 -5.01 10.52 -30.44
CA ILE A 240 -6.43 10.25 -30.18
C ILE A 240 -6.65 8.76 -29.88
N VAL A 241 -6.06 7.86 -30.67
CA VAL A 241 -6.14 6.42 -30.42
C VAL A 241 -5.52 6.05 -29.08
N LEU A 242 -4.35 6.60 -28.75
CA LEU A 242 -3.68 6.38 -27.46
C LEU A 242 -4.54 6.85 -26.28
N VAL A 243 -5.17 8.03 -26.39
CA VAL A 243 -6.10 8.55 -25.39
C VAL A 243 -7.32 7.66 -25.26
N LEU A 244 -7.92 7.21 -26.37
CA LEU A 244 -9.07 6.29 -26.33
C LEU A 244 -8.72 4.94 -25.71
N CYS A 245 -7.53 4.40 -26.01
CA CYS A 245 -7.04 3.18 -25.36
C CYS A 245 -6.82 3.40 -23.85
N LEU A 246 -6.22 4.52 -23.47
CA LEU A 246 -6.02 4.87 -22.06
C LEU A 246 -7.36 5.01 -21.31
N VAL A 247 -8.33 5.70 -21.91
CA VAL A 247 -9.70 5.83 -21.38
C VAL A 247 -10.37 4.47 -21.27
N GLY A 248 -10.24 3.60 -22.28
CA GLY A 248 -10.78 2.24 -22.25
C GLY A 248 -10.18 1.40 -21.13
N VAL A 249 -8.84 1.47 -20.94
CA VAL A 249 -8.16 0.79 -19.84
C VAL A 249 -8.63 1.33 -18.49
N LEU A 250 -8.64 2.65 -18.30
CA LEU A 250 -9.13 3.30 -17.06
C LEU A 250 -10.60 2.99 -16.79
N ALA A 251 -11.45 2.86 -17.81
CA ALA A 251 -12.85 2.51 -17.64
C ALA A 251 -13.05 1.06 -17.15
N VAL A 252 -12.11 0.16 -17.47
CA VAL A 252 -12.16 -1.25 -17.03
C VAL A 252 -11.45 -1.48 -15.71
N THR A 253 -10.25 -0.91 -15.52
CA THR A 253 -9.43 -1.10 -14.31
C THR A 253 -9.72 -0.08 -13.22
N GLY A 254 -10.23 1.10 -13.58
CA GLY A 254 -10.54 2.20 -12.67
C GLY A 254 -11.66 1.87 -11.69
N PRO A 255 -12.84 1.34 -12.10
CA PRO A 255 -13.93 1.06 -11.17
C PRO A 255 -13.57 0.13 -10.00
N PRO A 256 -12.88 -1.02 -10.17
CA PRO A 256 -12.50 -1.87 -9.04
C PRO A 256 -11.41 -1.23 -8.15
N LEU A 257 -10.45 -0.50 -8.72
CA LEU A 257 -9.46 0.23 -7.91
C LEU A 257 -10.09 1.40 -7.15
N ALA A 258 -10.98 2.16 -7.79
CA ALA A 258 -11.71 3.26 -7.18
C ALA A 258 -12.63 2.77 -6.07
N ARG A 259 -13.30 1.62 -6.23
CA ARG A 259 -14.10 1.01 -5.15
C ARG A 259 -13.24 0.61 -3.95
N ARG A 260 -12.09 -0.01 -4.16
CA ARG A 260 -11.15 -0.35 -3.07
C ARG A 260 -10.58 0.89 -2.39
N ALA A 261 -10.25 1.92 -3.16
CA ALA A 261 -9.77 3.19 -2.61
C ALA A 261 -10.86 3.92 -1.83
N LEU A 262 -12.10 3.92 -2.33
CA LEU A 262 -13.26 4.47 -1.63
C LEU A 262 -13.60 3.67 -0.38
N GLU A 263 -13.53 2.34 -0.42
CA GLU A 263 -13.71 1.46 0.74
C GLU A 263 -12.59 1.69 1.76
N ALA A 264 -11.33 1.84 1.35
CA ALA A 264 -10.21 2.10 2.25
C ALA A 264 -10.21 3.52 2.84
N VAL A 265 -10.73 4.51 2.11
CA VAL A 265 -10.98 5.86 2.63
C VAL A 265 -12.15 5.81 3.60
N ARG A 266 -13.24 5.14 3.24
CA ARG A 266 -14.44 4.99 4.07
C ARG A 266 -14.14 4.22 5.37
N ASP A 267 -13.36 3.15 5.30
CA ASP A 267 -12.88 2.38 6.45
C ASP A 267 -11.94 3.21 7.35
N ARG A 268 -11.39 4.32 6.84
CA ARG A 268 -10.54 5.27 7.59
C ARG A 268 -11.31 6.52 8.05
N THR A 269 -12.49 6.80 7.52
CA THR A 269 -13.28 8.02 7.80
C THR A 269 -14.62 7.78 8.47
N GLU A 270 -15.18 6.57 8.43
CA GLU A 270 -16.33 6.19 9.26
C GLU A 270 -15.80 5.59 10.57
N ASP A 271 -16.17 6.19 11.71
CA ASP A 271 -15.91 5.59 13.01
C ASP A 271 -16.51 4.17 13.02
N PRO A 272 -15.70 3.12 13.24
CA PRO A 272 -16.16 1.74 13.18
C PRO A 272 -17.39 1.55 14.09
N THR A 273 -18.49 1.06 13.52
CA THR A 273 -19.73 0.91 14.30
C THR A 273 -19.66 -0.38 15.13
N PRO A 274 -20.07 -0.35 16.41
CA PRO A 274 -20.18 -1.56 17.23
C PRO A 274 -21.12 -2.61 16.60
N LEU A 275 -20.64 -3.83 16.45
CA LEU A 275 -21.37 -4.99 15.94
C LEU A 275 -21.68 -5.94 17.10
N VAL A 276 -22.91 -5.86 17.62
CA VAL A 276 -23.36 -6.73 18.72
C VAL A 276 -23.90 -8.05 18.15
N PRO A 277 -23.38 -9.22 18.56
CA PRO A 277 -23.96 -10.51 18.20
C PRO A 277 -25.37 -10.67 18.80
N ALA A 278 -26.28 -11.27 18.04
CA ALA A 278 -27.63 -11.58 18.49
C ALA A 278 -27.69 -12.73 19.52
N SER A 279 -26.69 -13.60 19.52
CA SER A 279 -26.56 -14.69 20.49
C SER A 279 -25.10 -15.05 20.71
N VAL A 280 -24.76 -15.48 21.93
CA VAL A 280 -23.42 -15.96 22.28
C VAL A 280 -23.52 -17.33 22.94
N ALA A 281 -22.63 -18.24 22.58
CA ALA A 281 -22.52 -19.58 23.15
C ALA A 281 -21.05 -19.97 23.33
N ALA A 282 -20.76 -20.88 24.26
CA ALA A 282 -19.39 -21.34 24.50
C ALA A 282 -19.28 -22.87 24.54
N SER A 283 -18.05 -23.37 24.45
CA SER A 283 -17.73 -24.79 24.65
C SER A 283 -18.10 -25.28 26.04
N SER A 284 -17.94 -24.42 27.05
CA SER A 284 -18.29 -24.63 28.44
C SER A 284 -18.29 -23.30 29.19
N GLU A 285 -18.91 -23.27 30.37
CA GLU A 285 -19.04 -22.06 31.20
C GLU A 285 -18.77 -22.42 32.66
N ALA A 286 -17.79 -21.73 33.28
CA ALA A 286 -17.57 -21.86 34.72
C ALA A 286 -18.73 -21.20 35.48
N PRO A 287 -19.03 -21.63 36.74
CA PRO A 287 -20.07 -21.02 37.54
C PRO A 287 -19.92 -19.50 37.64
N GLY A 288 -20.96 -18.76 37.23
CA GLY A 288 -20.94 -17.30 37.22
C GLY A 288 -20.14 -16.65 36.09
N ALA A 289 -19.62 -17.40 35.12
CA ALA A 289 -18.80 -16.89 34.00
C ALA A 289 -19.40 -17.28 32.62
N ALA A 290 -20.68 -16.97 32.44
CA ALA A 290 -21.45 -17.35 31.26
C ALA A 290 -20.97 -16.68 29.95
N ALA A 291 -21.21 -17.32 28.80
CA ALA A 291 -20.78 -16.82 27.49
C ALA A 291 -21.37 -15.44 27.16
N ALA A 292 -22.59 -15.15 27.60
CA ALA A 292 -23.27 -13.87 27.37
C ALA A 292 -22.52 -12.67 27.98
N LYS A 293 -21.65 -12.90 28.97
CA LYS A 293 -20.83 -11.84 29.60
C LYS A 293 -19.66 -11.38 28.73
N LEU A 294 -19.37 -12.06 27.62
CA LEU A 294 -18.30 -11.66 26.71
C LEU A 294 -18.65 -10.37 25.95
N THR A 295 -19.93 -10.08 25.75
CA THR A 295 -20.39 -8.99 24.89
C THR A 295 -21.46 -8.16 25.59
N ASP A 296 -21.42 -8.09 26.92
CA ASP A 296 -22.42 -7.37 27.72
C ASP A 296 -22.06 -5.90 27.97
N GLY A 297 -20.93 -5.45 27.38
CA GLY A 297 -20.39 -4.10 27.53
C GLY A 297 -19.71 -3.87 28.87
N ALA A 298 -19.58 -4.88 29.73
CA ALA A 298 -18.97 -4.76 31.04
C ALA A 298 -17.64 -5.51 31.11
N ASN A 299 -16.54 -4.76 31.03
CA ASN A 299 -15.18 -5.30 31.11
C ASN A 299 -14.76 -5.89 32.48
N ASN A 300 -15.65 -5.88 33.48
CA ASN A 300 -15.47 -6.49 34.80
C ASN A 300 -16.39 -7.70 35.06
N ARG A 301 -17.17 -8.09 34.06
CA ARG A 301 -17.78 -9.40 33.93
C ARG A 301 -16.96 -10.15 32.91
N TYR A 302 -17.04 -11.49 32.91
CA TYR A 302 -16.19 -12.27 32.05
C TYR A 302 -16.84 -13.59 31.68
N TRP A 303 -16.46 -14.09 30.51
CA TRP A 303 -16.59 -15.49 30.18
C TRP A 303 -15.34 -16.25 30.62
N ALA A 304 -15.54 -17.46 31.15
CA ALA A 304 -14.47 -18.42 31.41
C ALA A 304 -14.98 -19.84 31.14
N PRO A 305 -14.17 -20.71 30.51
CA PRO A 305 -14.56 -22.10 30.33
C PRO A 305 -14.54 -22.86 31.65
N ASN A 306 -15.40 -23.87 31.75
CA ASN A 306 -15.31 -24.85 32.83
C ASN A 306 -14.17 -25.84 32.53
N GLY A 307 -13.12 -25.85 33.36
CA GLY A 307 -11.99 -26.75 33.23
C GLY A 307 -10.83 -26.17 32.39
N LYS A 308 -10.34 -26.95 31.42
CA LYS A 308 -9.15 -26.62 30.62
C LYS A 308 -9.42 -25.40 29.73
N ALA A 309 -8.49 -24.44 29.77
CA ALA A 309 -8.56 -23.23 28.96
C ALA A 309 -8.25 -23.48 27.48
N VAL A 310 -7.14 -24.16 27.17
CA VAL A 310 -6.71 -24.38 25.78
C VAL A 310 -7.72 -25.24 25.03
N ASP A 311 -8.06 -24.80 23.82
CA ASP A 311 -9.11 -25.32 22.92
C ASP A 311 -10.55 -24.96 23.30
N ALA A 312 -10.75 -24.33 24.47
CA ALA A 312 -12.05 -23.76 24.80
C ALA A 312 -12.39 -22.61 23.86
N TRP A 313 -13.68 -22.41 23.60
CA TRP A 313 -14.13 -21.41 22.66
C TRP A 313 -15.40 -20.72 23.11
N VAL A 314 -15.58 -19.49 22.61
CA VAL A 314 -16.81 -18.71 22.72
C VAL A 314 -17.16 -18.13 21.35
N GLU A 315 -18.41 -18.21 20.94
CA GLU A 315 -18.92 -17.88 19.62
C GLU A 315 -20.09 -16.91 19.70
N GLY A 316 -19.97 -15.78 19.00
CA GLY A 316 -21.07 -14.86 18.71
C GLY A 316 -21.68 -15.14 17.33
N ARG A 317 -23.00 -14.96 17.21
CA ARG A 317 -23.75 -15.07 15.95
C ARG A 317 -24.46 -13.76 15.63
N PHE A 318 -24.34 -13.30 14.40
CA PHE A 318 -25.06 -12.13 13.90
C PHE A 318 -26.37 -12.58 13.25
N ASN A 319 -27.42 -11.77 13.38
CA ASN A 319 -28.71 -11.99 12.72
C ASN A 319 -28.66 -11.74 11.21
N GLU A 320 -27.74 -10.86 10.79
CA GLU A 320 -27.51 -10.49 9.40
C GLU A 320 -26.00 -10.58 9.09
N PRO A 321 -25.60 -10.82 7.83
CA PRO A 321 -24.19 -10.83 7.46
C PRO A 321 -23.55 -9.45 7.64
N VAL A 322 -22.44 -9.36 8.38
CA VAL A 322 -21.72 -8.10 8.65
C VAL A 322 -20.33 -8.10 8.03
N ARG A 323 -19.75 -6.92 7.80
CA ARG A 323 -18.33 -6.77 7.50
C ARG A 323 -17.60 -6.43 8.81
N LEU A 324 -16.78 -7.36 9.27
CA LEU A 324 -15.89 -7.18 10.42
C LEU A 324 -14.60 -6.50 9.96
N LEU A 325 -14.10 -5.57 10.77
CA LEU A 325 -12.84 -4.86 10.55
C LEU A 325 -11.90 -5.02 11.76
N THR A 326 -12.44 -4.85 12.96
CA THR A 326 -11.64 -4.82 14.20
C THR A 326 -12.30 -5.66 15.27
N VAL A 327 -11.47 -6.36 16.06
CA VAL A 327 -11.85 -7.04 17.30
C VAL A 327 -11.08 -6.39 18.43
N VAL A 328 -11.77 -5.96 19.48
CA VAL A 328 -11.17 -5.45 20.70
C VAL A 328 -11.38 -6.48 21.80
N ILE A 329 -10.32 -6.85 22.51
CA ILE A 329 -10.38 -7.81 23.61
C ILE A 329 -9.91 -7.15 24.90
N THR A 330 -10.69 -7.27 25.97
CA THR A 330 -10.23 -7.02 27.33
C THR A 330 -9.93 -8.35 28.02
N PRO A 331 -8.65 -8.71 28.22
CA PRO A 331 -8.27 -9.98 28.85
C PRO A 331 -8.44 -9.96 30.38
N GLY A 332 -8.70 -11.13 30.95
CA GLY A 332 -8.80 -11.35 32.39
C GLY A 332 -10.20 -11.09 32.95
N VAL A 333 -10.30 -11.06 34.28
CA VAL A 333 -11.59 -10.88 34.99
C VAL A 333 -11.94 -9.41 35.26
N GLY A 334 -11.06 -8.47 34.88
CA GLY A 334 -11.29 -7.04 35.03
C GLY A 334 -10.09 -6.17 34.65
N PRO A 335 -10.31 -4.87 34.38
CA PRO A 335 -9.27 -3.95 33.90
C PRO A 335 -8.36 -3.41 35.01
N ARG A 336 -8.73 -3.57 36.29
CA ARG A 336 -7.89 -3.14 37.41
C ARG A 336 -6.79 -4.17 37.63
N ARG A 337 -5.56 -3.73 37.90
CA ARG A 337 -4.40 -4.63 38.04
C ARG A 337 -4.61 -5.80 39.01
N GLN A 338 -5.24 -5.56 40.16
CA GLN A 338 -5.56 -6.64 41.11
C GLN A 338 -6.54 -7.67 40.53
N ALA A 339 -7.60 -7.23 39.86
CA ALA A 339 -8.55 -8.12 39.21
C ALA A 339 -7.89 -8.85 38.02
N PHE A 340 -7.16 -8.13 37.18
CA PHE A 340 -6.42 -8.69 36.04
C PHE A 340 -5.51 -9.86 36.44
N LEU A 341 -4.84 -9.76 37.59
CA LEU A 341 -3.95 -10.80 38.11
C LEU A 341 -4.66 -11.94 38.86
N ALA A 342 -5.97 -11.82 39.15
CA ALA A 342 -6.71 -12.77 39.99
C ALA A 342 -7.14 -14.06 39.25
N GLY A 343 -7.27 -14.02 37.92
CA GLY A 343 -7.61 -15.17 37.08
C GLY A 343 -6.55 -15.42 36.00
N GLY A 344 -6.65 -16.53 35.27
CA GLY A 344 -5.83 -16.74 34.07
C GLY A 344 -6.25 -15.79 32.95
N ARG A 345 -5.31 -15.46 32.04
CA ARG A 345 -5.55 -14.53 30.93
C ARG A 345 -5.19 -15.20 29.60
N PRO A 346 -5.90 -14.91 28.49
CA PRO A 346 -5.51 -15.44 27.20
C PRO A 346 -4.20 -14.79 26.75
N ARG A 347 -3.30 -15.61 26.21
CA ARG A 347 -2.10 -15.15 25.51
C ARG A 347 -2.31 -15.22 24.00
N GLY A 348 -2.76 -16.37 23.52
CA GLY A 348 -3.06 -16.57 22.11
C GLY A 348 -4.52 -16.90 21.92
N LEU A 349 -5.19 -16.21 21.00
CA LEU A 349 -6.51 -16.57 20.52
C LEU A 349 -6.45 -16.85 19.02
N THR A 350 -7.27 -17.79 18.56
CA THR A 350 -7.60 -17.95 17.14
C THR A 350 -9.01 -17.42 16.93
N VAL A 351 -9.14 -16.35 16.15
CA VAL A 351 -10.42 -15.79 15.72
C VAL A 351 -10.86 -16.53 14.46
N VAL A 352 -11.94 -17.30 14.55
CA VAL A 352 -12.54 -18.01 13.44
C VAL A 352 -13.80 -17.27 13.02
N THR A 353 -13.79 -16.68 11.83
CA THR A 353 -14.98 -16.06 11.24
C THR A 353 -15.58 -17.00 10.20
N VAL A 354 -16.90 -17.06 10.15
CA VAL A 354 -17.65 -17.82 9.15
C VAL A 354 -18.54 -16.88 8.38
N ALA A 355 -18.35 -16.82 7.06
CA ALA A 355 -19.16 -16.03 6.16
C ALA A 355 -20.50 -16.71 5.85
N ALA A 356 -21.46 -15.94 5.33
CA ALA A 356 -22.79 -16.43 4.93
C ALA A 356 -22.73 -17.53 3.85
N ASP A 357 -21.65 -17.59 3.05
CA ASP A 357 -21.40 -18.65 2.06
C ASP A 357 -20.73 -19.90 2.66
N GLY A 358 -20.53 -19.92 3.99
CA GLY A 358 -19.92 -21.02 4.73
C GLY A 358 -18.40 -20.99 4.77
N LYS A 359 -17.72 -20.07 4.06
CA LYS A 359 -16.26 -19.96 4.10
C LYS A 359 -15.78 -19.56 5.49
N GLN A 360 -14.72 -20.22 5.94
CA GLN A 360 -14.08 -19.92 7.21
C GLN A 360 -12.75 -19.20 6.98
N GLN A 361 -12.49 -18.19 7.80
CA GLN A 361 -11.19 -17.53 7.90
C GLN A 361 -10.70 -17.66 9.35
N LYS A 362 -9.43 -18.01 9.52
CA LYS A 362 -8.78 -18.10 10.83
C LYS A 362 -7.72 -17.03 10.92
N THR A 363 -7.78 -16.22 11.97
CA THR A 363 -6.80 -15.18 12.27
C THR A 363 -6.27 -15.41 13.67
N ASP A 364 -4.98 -15.67 13.80
CA ASP A 364 -4.32 -15.81 15.09
C ASP A 364 -3.94 -14.43 15.63
N ILE A 365 -4.36 -14.14 16.85
CA ILE A 365 -3.99 -12.93 17.58
C ILE A 365 -3.22 -13.30 18.85
N GLU A 366 -2.30 -12.43 19.25
CA GLU A 366 -1.55 -12.54 20.50
C GLU A 366 -1.79 -11.32 21.35
N LEU A 367 -2.25 -11.55 22.59
CA LEU A 367 -2.50 -10.52 23.57
C LEU A 367 -1.25 -10.30 24.41
N ARG A 368 -1.00 -9.04 24.74
CA ARG A 368 -0.02 -8.66 25.75
C ARG A 368 -0.56 -9.00 27.14
N ASP A 369 0.31 -9.36 28.07
CA ASP A 369 -0.07 -9.59 29.48
C ASP A 369 -0.23 -8.24 30.22
N GLU A 370 -1.11 -7.39 29.68
CA GLU A 370 -1.40 -6.04 30.17
C GLU A 370 -2.92 -5.89 30.37
N PRO A 371 -3.35 -5.20 31.45
CA PRO A 371 -4.77 -4.92 31.67
C PRO A 371 -5.31 -3.92 30.66
N GLY A 372 -6.62 -4.00 30.40
CA GLY A 372 -7.34 -3.07 29.53
C GLY A 372 -7.53 -3.60 28.11
N GLU A 373 -8.09 -2.74 27.26
CA GLU A 373 -8.47 -3.07 25.89
C GLU A 373 -7.26 -3.26 24.98
N GLN A 374 -7.35 -4.23 24.08
CA GLN A 374 -6.35 -4.48 23.04
C GLN A 374 -7.04 -4.66 21.70
N HIS A 375 -6.56 -3.94 20.68
CA HIS A 375 -7.19 -3.86 19.36
C HIS A 375 -6.46 -4.76 18.37
N PHE A 376 -7.24 -5.49 17.57
CA PHE A 376 -6.74 -6.41 16.55
C PHE A 376 -7.49 -6.20 15.23
N GLU A 377 -6.75 -6.04 14.15
CA GLU A 377 -7.30 -6.00 12.80
C GLU A 377 -7.72 -7.42 12.37
N VAL A 378 -9.01 -7.61 12.17
CA VAL A 378 -9.60 -8.89 11.73
C VAL A 378 -10.62 -8.58 10.65
N GLU A 379 -10.13 -8.39 9.43
CA GLU A 379 -10.99 -8.09 8.29
C GLU A 379 -11.66 -9.36 7.76
N ALA A 380 -12.99 -9.39 7.77
CA ALA A 380 -13.76 -10.49 7.21
C ALA A 380 -15.12 -10.00 6.68
N SER A 381 -15.51 -10.45 5.49
CA SER A 381 -16.73 -9.99 4.82
C SER A 381 -17.90 -10.97 4.97
N LYS A 382 -19.13 -10.43 5.09
CA LYS A 382 -20.38 -11.20 5.19
C LYS A 382 -20.36 -12.22 6.33
N VAL A 383 -19.72 -11.88 7.44
CA VAL A 383 -19.59 -12.72 8.63
C VAL A 383 -20.96 -12.90 9.28
N VAL A 384 -21.32 -14.15 9.55
CA VAL A 384 -22.53 -14.51 10.31
C VAL A 384 -22.17 -15.14 11.66
N ARG A 385 -20.94 -15.63 11.82
CA ARG A 385 -20.42 -16.19 13.08
C ARG A 385 -18.98 -15.76 13.30
N ILE A 386 -18.64 -15.45 14.55
CA ILE A 386 -17.28 -15.19 15.01
C ILE A 386 -17.03 -16.03 16.25
N ARG A 387 -15.92 -16.77 16.27
CA ARG A 387 -15.52 -17.62 17.39
C ARG A 387 -14.12 -17.28 17.84
N LEU A 388 -13.94 -17.07 19.14
CA LEU A 388 -12.64 -16.93 19.78
C LEU A 388 -12.27 -18.29 20.38
N VAL A 389 -11.15 -18.86 19.94
CA VAL A 389 -10.61 -20.13 20.46
C VAL A 389 -9.34 -19.84 21.24
N VAL A 390 -9.25 -20.33 22.47
CA VAL A 390 -8.07 -20.13 23.33
C VAL A 390 -6.95 -21.06 22.90
N ARG A 391 -5.82 -20.50 22.43
CA ARG A 391 -4.62 -21.24 22.00
C ARG A 391 -3.60 -21.40 23.12
N SER A 392 -3.41 -20.36 23.93
CA SER A 392 -2.47 -20.34 25.05
C SER A 392 -2.87 -19.30 26.09
N THR A 393 -2.35 -19.43 27.32
CA THR A 393 -2.69 -18.53 28.43
C THR A 393 -1.46 -18.04 29.19
N TYR A 394 -1.60 -16.87 29.82
CA TYR A 394 -0.76 -16.42 30.92
C TYR A 394 -1.34 -16.91 32.24
N GLY A 395 -0.46 -17.37 33.14
CA GLY A 395 -0.85 -17.89 34.45
C GLY A 395 -1.85 -19.05 34.42
N PRO A 396 -1.59 -20.17 33.69
CA PRO A 396 -2.50 -21.32 33.52
C PRO A 396 -2.91 -22.05 34.83
N GLY A 397 -2.52 -21.58 36.01
CA GLY A 397 -2.81 -22.18 37.31
C GLY A 397 -3.79 -21.40 38.21
N LEU A 398 -4.42 -20.32 37.72
CA LEU A 398 -5.40 -19.55 38.49
C LEU A 398 -6.83 -20.04 38.22
N ILE A 399 -7.75 -19.87 39.17
CA ILE A 399 -9.18 -20.11 38.98
C ILE A 399 -9.85 -18.73 38.79
N PRO A 400 -10.48 -18.43 37.65
CA PRO A 400 -10.66 -19.29 36.46
C PRO A 400 -9.37 -19.49 35.66
N SER A 401 -9.27 -20.60 34.93
CA SER A 401 -8.09 -21.01 34.14
C SER A 401 -7.76 -20.04 32.99
N VAL A 402 -8.79 -19.39 32.45
CA VAL A 402 -8.70 -18.24 31.56
C VAL A 402 -9.99 -17.43 31.68
N ALA A 403 -9.88 -16.11 31.65
CA ALA A 403 -11.02 -15.21 31.58
C ALA A 403 -10.83 -14.22 30.42
N ILE A 404 -11.92 -13.98 29.71
CA ILE A 404 -12.04 -12.88 28.76
C ILE A 404 -13.14 -11.98 29.28
N GLY A 405 -12.78 -10.74 29.63
CA GLY A 405 -13.67 -9.77 30.22
C GLY A 405 -14.71 -9.30 29.20
N GLU A 406 -14.22 -8.81 28.06
CA GLU A 406 -15.08 -8.34 26.99
C GLU A 406 -14.42 -8.66 25.63
N ALA A 407 -15.25 -8.91 24.62
CA ALA A 407 -14.88 -8.89 23.21
C ALA A 407 -15.85 -7.99 22.45
N GLU A 408 -15.33 -6.88 21.92
CA GLU A 408 -16.10 -5.96 21.10
C GLU A 408 -15.73 -6.15 19.64
N PHE A 409 -16.73 -6.08 18.77
CA PHE A 409 -16.57 -6.26 17.34
C PHE A 409 -16.96 -4.98 16.63
N PHE A 410 -16.16 -4.54 15.67
CA PHE A 410 -16.41 -3.29 14.96
C PHE A 410 -16.34 -3.48 13.45
N GLY A 411 -17.19 -2.73 12.75
CA GLY A 411 -17.23 -2.73 11.30
C GLY A 411 -18.51 -2.09 10.76
N ARG A 412 -19.12 -2.73 9.76
CA ARG A 412 -20.34 -2.25 9.09
C ARG A 412 -21.34 -3.38 8.84
N ARG A 413 -22.62 -3.03 8.82
CA ARG A 413 -23.70 -3.93 8.39
C ARG A 413 -23.88 -3.88 6.88
#